data_AF-A0A3N2HKJ3-F1
#
_entry.id   AF-A0A3N2HKJ3-F1
#
_cell.length_a   1.000
_cell.length_b   1.000
_cell.length_c   1.000
_cell.angle_alpha   90.00
_cell.angle_beta   90.00
_cell.angle_gamma   90.00
#
_symmetry.space_group_name_H-M   'P 1'
#
loop_
_entity.id
_entity.type
_entity.pdbx_description
1 polymer ?
#
loop_
_entity_poly.entity_id
_entity_poly.type
_entity_poly.pdbx_seq_one_letter_code
_entity_poly.pdbx_strand_id
1 'polypeptide(L)'
;MATIESVHAVMAAEGLGGLGHVIDGDHANSTDCLVVARRDGAWVTFSTDERATVVDESVRTYPSESDALEDFLVLLRLKGLLRDLHRERDLERDRSRTPMTDLASLPAQMEAEGLDRFRVALGDVYLSRSDCLAVARRDGVWSTFFVDERAAVEERSLHAFPDEVSAVADFLDRLRSQHRKLEIQDELRDRRR
;
A
#
# COMPACT_ATOMS: atom_id res chain seq x y z
N MET A 1 1.05 24.14 -29.63
CA MET A 1 2.04 23.13 -30.02
C MET A 1 3.07 23.07 -28.92
N ALA A 2 3.06 21.99 -28.16
CA ALA A 2 4.09 21.73 -27.17
C ALA A 2 5.41 21.41 -27.87
N THR A 3 6.49 21.95 -27.32
CA THR A 3 7.88 21.60 -27.61
C THR A 3 8.54 21.11 -26.34
N ILE A 4 9.63 20.35 -26.47
CA ILE A 4 10.43 19.87 -25.32
C ILE A 4 10.80 21.03 -24.37
N GLU A 5 11.24 22.17 -24.92
CA GLU A 5 11.58 23.36 -24.12
C GLU A 5 10.37 23.90 -23.34
N SER A 6 9.20 24.00 -23.99
CA SER A 6 7.97 24.46 -23.33
C SER A 6 7.52 23.49 -22.22
N VAL A 7 7.70 22.18 -22.42
CA VAL A 7 7.39 21.15 -21.42
C VAL A 7 8.31 21.29 -20.22
N HIS A 8 9.62 21.48 -20.43
CA HIS A 8 10.54 21.74 -19.33
C HIS A 8 10.20 23.01 -18.55
N ALA A 9 9.78 24.07 -19.24
CA ALA A 9 9.34 25.30 -18.56
C ALA A 9 8.09 25.07 -17.69
N VAL A 10 7.10 24.32 -18.18
CA VAL A 10 5.92 23.93 -17.40
C VAL A 10 6.31 23.07 -16.21
N MET A 11 7.17 22.08 -16.40
CA MET A 11 7.64 21.20 -15.33
C MET A 11 8.38 21.96 -14.23
N ALA A 12 9.18 22.96 -14.59
CA ALA A 12 9.86 23.82 -13.64
C ALA A 12 8.86 24.69 -12.86
N ALA A 13 7.89 25.30 -13.55
CA ALA A 13 6.87 26.14 -12.93
C ALA A 13 5.94 25.36 -11.98
N GLU A 14 5.64 24.10 -12.30
CA GLU A 14 4.75 23.23 -11.51
C GLU A 14 5.51 22.35 -10.50
N GLY A 15 6.85 22.42 -10.43
CA GLY A 15 7.65 21.60 -9.52
C GLY A 15 7.64 20.10 -9.85
N LEU A 16 7.37 19.74 -11.11
CA LEU A 16 7.31 18.35 -11.58
C LEU A 16 8.70 17.74 -11.85
N GLY A 17 9.76 18.55 -11.88
CA GLY A 17 11.12 18.10 -12.21
C GLY A 17 11.70 17.03 -11.27
N GLY A 18 11.17 16.91 -10.04
CA GLY A 18 11.57 15.87 -9.09
C GLY A 18 10.86 14.53 -9.28
N LEU A 19 9.91 14.43 -10.22
CA LEU A 19 9.29 13.16 -10.60
C LEU A 19 10.19 12.44 -11.59
N GLY A 20 10.35 11.12 -11.46
CA GLY A 20 11.11 10.33 -12.43
C GLY A 20 10.54 10.48 -13.85
N HIS A 21 11.35 11.01 -14.77
CA HIS A 21 10.96 11.24 -16.15
C HIS A 21 12.13 11.17 -17.12
N VAL A 22 11.83 10.88 -18.39
CA VAL A 22 12.77 10.94 -19.52
C VAL A 22 12.07 11.56 -20.72
N ILE A 23 12.67 12.57 -21.34
CA ILE A 23 12.17 13.23 -22.55
C ILE A 23 13.24 13.10 -23.63
N ASP A 24 12.91 12.39 -24.71
CA ASP A 24 13.76 12.17 -25.89
C ASP A 24 15.20 11.72 -25.55
N GLY A 25 15.33 10.82 -24.57
CA GLY A 25 16.60 10.33 -24.05
C GLY A 25 16.62 8.82 -23.84
N ASP A 26 17.79 8.30 -23.46
CA ASP A 26 17.95 6.89 -23.11
C ASP A 26 17.32 6.59 -21.74
N HIS A 27 16.37 5.65 -21.73
CA HIS A 27 15.65 5.20 -20.53
C HIS A 27 16.12 3.84 -20.02
N ALA A 28 17.17 3.24 -20.60
CA ALA A 28 17.58 1.85 -20.32
C ALA A 28 17.86 1.54 -18.85
N ASN A 29 18.20 2.55 -18.04
CA ASN A 29 18.46 2.41 -16.60
C ASN A 29 17.55 3.30 -15.74
N SER A 30 16.46 3.83 -16.30
CA SER A 30 15.54 4.73 -15.61
C SER A 30 14.44 3.93 -14.94
N THR A 31 14.49 3.81 -13.61
CA THR A 31 13.47 3.13 -12.80
C THR A 31 12.32 4.08 -12.44
N ASP A 32 11.09 3.57 -12.36
CA ASP A 32 9.90 4.33 -11.92
C ASP A 32 9.66 5.64 -12.67
N CYS A 33 10.03 5.70 -13.95
CA CYS A 33 9.99 6.92 -14.76
C CYS A 33 8.84 6.94 -15.74
N LEU A 34 8.31 8.12 -16.02
CA LEU A 34 7.47 8.36 -17.21
C LEU A 34 8.38 8.78 -18.37
N VAL A 35 8.26 8.11 -19.50
CA VAL A 35 9.11 8.33 -20.67
C VAL A 35 8.26 8.87 -21.82
N VAL A 36 8.78 9.86 -22.54
CA VAL A 36 8.33 10.23 -23.88
C VAL A 36 9.53 10.21 -24.82
N ALA A 37 9.46 9.41 -25.87
CA ALA A 37 10.58 9.21 -26.79
C ALA A 37 10.09 8.76 -28.17
N ARG A 38 11.00 8.79 -29.15
CA ARG A 38 10.74 8.25 -30.49
C ARG A 38 11.10 6.77 -30.55
N ARG A 39 10.15 5.92 -30.95
CA ARG A 39 10.35 4.48 -31.23
C ARG A 39 9.73 4.10 -32.55
N ASP A 40 10.48 3.37 -33.37
CA ASP A 40 10.03 2.84 -34.67
C ASP A 40 9.35 3.89 -35.57
N GLY A 41 9.86 5.13 -35.52
CA GLY A 41 9.36 6.25 -36.31
C GLY A 41 8.17 7.01 -35.70
N ALA A 42 7.56 6.51 -34.63
CA ALA A 42 6.44 7.14 -33.92
C ALA A 42 6.84 7.73 -32.57
N TRP A 43 6.06 8.68 -32.09
CA TRP A 43 6.20 9.19 -30.72
C TRP A 43 5.42 8.30 -29.77
N VAL A 44 6.07 7.90 -28.68
CA VAL A 44 5.47 7.02 -27.69
C VAL A 44 5.66 7.56 -26.28
N THR A 45 4.68 7.30 -25.42
CA THR A 45 4.81 7.45 -23.97
C THR A 45 4.65 6.10 -23.30
N PHE A 46 5.38 5.88 -22.21
CA PHE A 46 5.27 4.67 -21.39
C PHE A 46 5.88 4.91 -20.01
N SER A 47 5.59 4.03 -19.07
CA SER A 47 6.23 4.01 -17.76
C SER A 47 7.23 2.87 -17.65
N THR A 48 8.27 3.07 -16.84
CA THR A 48 9.15 2.00 -16.37
C THR A 48 8.85 1.66 -14.91
N ASP A 49 9.05 0.40 -14.56
CA ASP A 49 8.92 -0.11 -13.18
C ASP A 49 10.22 0.07 -12.37
N GLU A 50 10.24 -0.47 -11.15
CA GLU A 50 11.38 -0.40 -10.24
C GLU A 50 12.64 -1.14 -10.76
N ARG A 51 12.48 -1.94 -11.82
CA ARG A 51 13.55 -2.69 -12.50
C ARG A 51 13.95 -2.07 -13.83
N ALA A 52 13.49 -0.85 -14.13
CA ALA A 52 13.65 -0.17 -15.40
C ALA A 52 13.02 -0.94 -16.59
N THR A 53 12.08 -1.85 -16.31
CA THR A 53 11.35 -2.58 -17.35
C THR A 53 10.15 -1.75 -17.80
N VAL A 54 9.89 -1.73 -19.10
CA VAL A 54 8.72 -1.04 -19.65
C VAL A 54 7.46 -1.77 -19.20
N VAL A 55 6.49 -1.01 -18.68
CA VAL A 55 5.16 -1.52 -18.35
C VAL A 55 4.33 -1.53 -19.63
N ASP A 56 4.11 -2.72 -20.21
CA ASP A 56 3.51 -2.87 -21.54
C ASP A 56 2.11 -2.22 -21.63
N GLU A 57 1.29 -2.30 -20.58
CA GLU A 57 -0.05 -1.69 -20.55
C GLU A 57 -0.03 -0.15 -20.53
N SER A 58 1.12 0.46 -20.27
CA SER A 58 1.28 1.91 -20.24
C SER A 58 1.66 2.52 -21.59
N VAL A 59 2.01 1.69 -22.58
CA VAL A 59 2.52 2.16 -23.88
C VAL A 59 1.41 2.83 -24.68
N ARG A 60 1.66 4.07 -25.09
CA ARG A 60 0.78 4.86 -25.97
C ARG A 60 1.58 5.38 -27.15
N THR A 61 0.93 5.47 -28.31
CA THR A 61 1.54 5.95 -29.56
C THR A 61 0.78 7.17 -30.07
N TYR A 62 1.51 8.16 -30.58
CA TYR A 62 0.98 9.45 -31.00
C TYR A 62 1.41 9.80 -32.42
N PRO A 63 0.58 10.55 -33.16
CA PRO A 63 0.89 10.94 -34.54
C PRO A 63 1.91 12.08 -34.62
N SER A 64 2.13 12.85 -33.55
CA SER A 64 3.07 13.96 -33.53
C SER A 64 3.79 14.10 -32.18
N GLU A 65 4.90 14.82 -32.18
CA GLU A 65 5.65 15.18 -30.97
C GLU A 65 4.77 16.01 -30.02
N SER A 66 4.07 17.01 -30.55
CA SER A 66 3.23 17.90 -29.76
C SER A 66 2.16 17.14 -28.99
N ASP A 67 1.49 16.17 -29.64
CA ASP A 67 0.44 15.37 -28.98
C ASP A 67 1.02 14.48 -27.87
N ALA A 68 2.19 13.88 -28.11
CA ALA A 68 2.88 13.06 -27.12
C ALA A 68 3.33 13.88 -25.91
N LEU A 69 3.87 15.08 -26.14
CA LEU A 69 4.32 16.00 -25.10
C LEU A 69 3.17 16.56 -24.27
N GLU A 70 2.03 16.85 -24.90
CA GLU A 70 0.82 17.31 -24.20
C GLU A 70 0.25 16.21 -23.29
N ASP A 71 0.11 14.97 -23.77
CA ASP A 71 -0.36 13.85 -22.94
C ASP A 71 0.68 13.48 -21.87
N PHE A 72 1.98 13.54 -22.20
CA PHE A 72 3.06 13.33 -21.23
C PHE A 72 2.95 14.28 -20.02
N LEU A 73 2.68 15.57 -20.24
CA LEU A 73 2.46 16.52 -19.14
C LEU A 73 1.23 16.16 -18.30
N VAL A 74 0.14 15.71 -18.92
CA VAL A 74 -1.06 15.26 -18.21
C VAL A 74 -0.73 14.06 -17.31
N LEU A 75 -0.02 13.07 -17.85
CA LEU A 75 0.40 11.87 -17.12
C LEU A 75 1.38 12.21 -15.99
N LEU A 76 2.30 13.14 -16.21
CA LEU A 76 3.26 13.57 -15.19
C LEU A 76 2.57 14.30 -14.03
N ARG A 77 1.59 15.16 -14.32
CA ARG A 77 0.74 15.80 -13.30
C ARG A 77 -0.03 14.77 -12.49
N LEU A 78 -0.62 13.76 -13.16
CA LEU A 78 -1.31 12.66 -12.49
C LEU A 78 -0.36 11.87 -11.57
N LYS A 79 0.87 11.59 -12.02
CA LYS A 79 1.90 10.96 -11.17
C LYS A 79 2.21 11.80 -9.94
N GLY A 80 2.30 13.12 -10.09
CA GLY A 80 2.46 14.06 -8.97
C GLY A 80 1.31 13.97 -7.96
N LEU A 81 0.06 14.02 -8.43
CA LEU A 81 -1.13 13.89 -7.59
C LEU A 81 -1.16 12.55 -6.84
N LEU A 82 -0.85 11.44 -7.51
CA LEU A 82 -0.80 10.12 -6.88
C LEU A 82 0.27 10.03 -5.80
N ARG A 83 1.45 10.60 -6.03
CA ARG A 83 2.52 10.69 -5.02
C ARG A 83 2.04 11.46 -3.79
N ASP A 84 1.37 12.59 -4.01
CA ASP A 84 0.93 13.46 -2.92
C ASP A 84 -0.23 12.80 -2.13
N LEU A 85 -1.16 12.12 -2.80
CA LEU A 85 -2.21 11.31 -2.17
C LEU A 85 -1.63 10.14 -1.36
N HIS A 86 -0.63 9.44 -1.89
CA HIS A 86 0.05 8.39 -1.14
C HIS A 86 0.73 8.95 0.10
N ARG A 87 1.40 10.11 -0.02
CA ARG A 87 2.02 10.78 1.12
C ARG A 87 0.97 11.21 2.15
N GLU A 88 -0.15 11.77 1.73
CA GLU A 88 -1.24 12.17 2.63
C GLU A 88 -1.82 10.95 3.35
N ARG A 89 -2.11 9.87 2.63
CA ARG A 89 -2.54 8.60 3.22
C ARG A 89 -1.53 8.06 4.23
N ASP A 90 -0.24 8.13 3.91
CA ASP A 90 0.82 7.64 4.81
C ASP A 90 0.91 8.53 6.06
N LEU A 91 0.75 9.84 5.92
CA LEU A 91 0.65 10.78 7.04
C LEU A 91 -0.63 10.59 7.86
N GLU A 92 -1.77 10.30 7.23
CA GLU A 92 -3.03 9.97 7.90
C GLU A 92 -2.91 8.64 8.66
N ARG A 93 -2.22 7.65 8.11
CA ARG A 93 -1.87 6.42 8.81
C ARG A 93 -0.98 6.71 10.01
N ASP A 94 0.02 7.57 9.87
CA ASP A 94 0.90 7.96 10.97
C ASP A 94 0.18 8.80 12.04
N ARG A 95 -0.79 9.63 11.66
CA ARG A 95 -1.62 10.45 12.58
C ARG A 95 -2.76 9.66 13.23
N SER A 96 -3.31 8.69 12.51
CA SER A 96 -4.32 7.73 13.01
C SER A 96 -3.67 6.55 13.73
N ARG A 97 -2.33 6.52 13.78
CA ARG A 97 -1.56 5.57 14.56
C ARG A 97 -1.96 5.75 16.02
N THR A 98 -2.82 4.85 16.48
CA THR A 98 -3.12 4.64 17.90
C THR A 98 -1.79 4.69 18.67
N PRO A 99 -1.70 5.42 19.81
CA PRO A 99 -0.45 5.50 20.57
C PRO A 99 0.13 4.09 20.72
N MET A 100 1.43 3.93 20.39
CA MET A 100 2.14 2.64 20.28
C MET A 100 1.69 1.68 21.38
N THR A 101 0.75 0.81 21.03
CA THR A 101 0.16 -0.13 21.97
C THR A 101 1.14 -1.29 22.01
N ASP A 102 1.80 -1.44 23.16
CA ASP A 102 2.55 -2.65 23.45
C ASP A 102 1.59 -3.79 23.80
N LEU A 103 2.11 -5.01 23.85
CA LEU A 103 1.32 -6.20 24.18
C LEU A 103 0.63 -6.08 25.55
N ALA A 104 1.23 -5.30 26.47
CA ALA A 104 0.70 -5.06 27.81
C ALA A 104 -0.54 -4.15 27.81
N SER A 105 -0.58 -3.14 26.93
CA SER A 105 -1.68 -2.18 26.82
C SER A 105 -2.81 -2.67 25.90
N LEU A 106 -2.54 -3.72 25.12
CA LEU A 106 -3.47 -4.29 24.13
C LEU A 106 -4.83 -4.72 24.70
N PRO A 107 -4.95 -5.35 25.89
CA PRO A 107 -6.26 -5.70 26.46
C PRO A 107 -7.16 -4.47 26.69
N ALA A 108 -6.59 -3.38 27.25
CA ALA A 108 -7.34 -2.15 27.50
C ALA A 108 -7.80 -1.48 26.20
N GLN A 109 -6.96 -1.52 25.16
CA GLN A 109 -7.30 -1.03 23.83
C GLN A 109 -8.43 -1.85 23.18
N MET A 110 -8.35 -3.18 23.28
CA MET A 110 -9.40 -4.07 22.77
C MET A 110 -10.75 -3.82 23.47
N GLU A 111 -10.74 -3.62 24.78
CA GLU A 111 -11.94 -3.28 25.55
C GLU A 111 -12.53 -1.93 25.10
N ALA A 112 -11.69 -0.90 24.97
CA ALA A 112 -12.12 0.43 24.53
C ALA A 112 -12.73 0.44 23.12
N GLU A 113 -12.28 -0.46 22.24
CA GLU A 113 -12.78 -0.61 20.86
C GLU A 113 -13.89 -1.67 20.70
N GLY A 114 -14.30 -2.36 21.78
CA GLY A 114 -15.31 -3.42 21.71
C GLY A 114 -14.86 -4.68 20.95
N LEU A 115 -13.55 -4.93 20.92
CA LEU A 115 -12.91 -6.08 20.26
C LEU A 115 -12.75 -7.30 21.19
N ASP A 116 -13.23 -7.21 22.43
CA ASP A 116 -13.17 -8.26 23.46
C ASP A 116 -13.98 -9.53 23.11
N ARG A 117 -14.93 -9.41 22.18
CA ARG A 117 -15.71 -10.54 21.65
C ARG A 117 -14.91 -11.59 20.87
N PHE A 118 -13.68 -11.27 20.46
CA PHE A 118 -12.83 -12.19 19.71
C PHE A 118 -12.00 -13.08 20.63
N ARG A 119 -11.91 -14.37 20.29
CA ARG A 119 -10.94 -15.26 20.92
C ARG A 119 -9.55 -14.89 20.45
N VAL A 120 -8.74 -14.42 21.39
CA VAL A 120 -7.36 -14.00 21.13
C VAL A 120 -6.35 -14.73 21.99
N ALA A 121 -5.09 -14.79 21.55
CA ALA A 121 -3.97 -15.23 22.37
C ALA A 121 -2.85 -14.17 22.34
N LEU A 122 -2.48 -13.66 23.52
CA LEU A 122 -1.48 -12.60 23.66
C LEU A 122 -0.22 -13.16 24.30
N GLY A 123 0.89 -13.16 23.57
CA GLY A 123 2.12 -13.84 23.97
C GLY A 123 1.98 -15.37 23.91
N ASP A 124 2.82 -16.08 24.66
CA ASP A 124 2.99 -17.55 24.53
C ASP A 124 1.77 -18.39 24.97
N VAL A 125 0.70 -17.75 25.45
CA VAL A 125 -0.56 -18.41 25.81
C VAL A 125 -1.28 -19.06 24.62
N TYR A 126 -0.85 -18.77 23.37
CA TYR A 126 -1.39 -19.41 22.18
C TYR A 126 -1.14 -20.94 22.17
N LEU A 127 -0.11 -21.42 22.87
CA LEU A 127 0.20 -22.85 22.97
C LEU A 127 -0.89 -23.67 23.67
N SER A 128 -1.78 -23.00 24.41
CA SER A 128 -2.88 -23.63 25.14
C SER A 128 -4.26 -23.15 24.68
N ARG A 129 -4.34 -22.43 23.56
CA ARG A 129 -5.61 -21.93 22.99
C ARG A 129 -5.82 -22.53 21.61
N SER A 130 -7.09 -22.66 21.23
CA SER A 130 -7.52 -23.11 19.91
C SER A 130 -8.58 -22.15 19.39
N ASP A 131 -8.74 -22.07 18.07
CA ASP A 131 -9.71 -21.22 17.40
C ASP A 131 -9.57 -19.75 17.84
N CYS A 132 -8.38 -19.19 17.66
CA CYS A 132 -8.06 -17.83 18.09
C CYS A 132 -7.03 -17.13 17.21
N LEU A 133 -7.13 -15.80 17.11
CA LEU A 133 -6.06 -14.98 16.55
C LEU A 133 -5.00 -14.73 17.62
N ALA A 134 -3.73 -14.93 17.28
CA ALA A 134 -2.61 -14.78 18.19
C ALA A 134 -1.66 -13.67 17.75
N VAL A 135 -1.05 -13.00 18.73
CA VAL A 135 0.15 -12.19 18.57
C VAL A 135 1.16 -12.62 19.62
N ALA A 136 2.30 -13.13 19.18
CA ALA A 136 3.29 -13.73 20.06
C ALA A 136 4.70 -13.72 19.44
N ARG A 137 5.71 -14.02 20.27
CA ARG A 137 7.09 -14.17 19.80
C ARG A 137 7.38 -15.65 19.56
N ARG A 138 7.40 -16.07 18.29
CA ARG A 138 7.69 -17.45 17.87
C ARG A 138 9.12 -17.53 17.35
N ASP A 139 9.92 -18.46 17.88
CA ASP A 139 11.31 -18.69 17.46
C ASP A 139 12.16 -17.38 17.46
N GLY A 140 11.87 -16.49 18.41
CA GLY A 140 12.54 -15.19 18.54
C GLY A 140 11.99 -14.07 17.65
N VAL A 141 10.98 -14.33 16.82
CA VAL A 141 10.37 -13.39 15.87
C VAL A 141 8.95 -13.04 16.28
N TRP A 142 8.62 -11.74 16.28
CA TRP A 142 7.25 -11.29 16.54
C TRP A 142 6.34 -11.66 15.38
N SER A 143 5.23 -12.33 15.66
CA SER A 143 4.34 -12.85 14.63
C SER A 143 2.87 -12.70 15.00
N THR A 144 2.04 -12.50 13.98
CA THR A 144 0.57 -12.66 14.07
C THR A 144 0.15 -13.86 13.27
N PHE A 145 -0.78 -14.65 13.79
CA PHE A 145 -1.24 -15.88 13.14
C PHE A 145 -2.57 -16.33 13.75
N PHE A 146 -3.28 -17.19 13.04
CA PHE A 146 -4.46 -17.88 13.53
C PHE A 146 -4.06 -19.27 14.04
N VAL A 147 -4.63 -19.65 15.17
CA VAL A 147 -4.54 -21.00 15.73
C VAL A 147 -5.89 -21.67 15.49
N ASP A 148 -5.86 -22.80 14.77
CA ASP A 148 -7.06 -23.53 14.41
C ASP A 148 -7.71 -24.25 15.60
N GLU A 149 -8.84 -24.92 15.36
CA GLU A 149 -9.57 -25.70 16.37
C GLU A 149 -8.75 -26.85 16.97
N ARG A 150 -7.67 -27.28 16.30
CA ARG A 150 -6.78 -28.37 16.75
C ARG A 150 -5.56 -27.84 17.52
N ALA A 151 -5.56 -26.55 17.87
CA ALA A 151 -4.43 -25.86 18.48
C ALA A 151 -3.17 -25.84 17.58
N ALA A 152 -3.34 -25.96 16.26
CA ALA A 152 -2.25 -25.86 15.29
C ALA A 152 -2.22 -24.46 14.67
N VAL A 153 -1.00 -23.94 14.44
CA VAL A 153 -0.82 -22.66 13.74
C VAL A 153 -1.18 -22.82 12.27
N GLU A 154 -2.07 -21.99 11.77
CA GLU A 154 -2.35 -21.91 10.34
C GLU A 154 -1.23 -21.16 9.62
N GLU A 155 -0.29 -21.89 9.02
CA GLU A 155 0.88 -21.31 8.35
C GLU A 155 0.55 -20.26 7.27
N ARG A 156 -0.63 -20.35 6.62
CA ARG A 156 -1.09 -19.35 5.64
C ARG A 156 -1.49 -18.01 6.25
N SER A 157 -1.77 -17.98 7.55
CA SER A 157 -2.16 -16.80 8.31
C SER A 157 -0.97 -16.12 8.99
N LEU A 158 0.19 -16.77 9.01
CA LEU A 158 1.39 -16.34 9.72
C LEU A 158 2.06 -15.16 9.04
N HIS A 159 2.25 -14.08 9.79
CA HIS A 159 2.95 -12.88 9.36
C HIS A 159 4.00 -12.54 10.41
N ALA A 160 5.23 -12.33 9.96
CA ALA A 160 6.38 -12.02 10.80
C ALA A 160 6.72 -10.54 10.74
N PHE A 161 7.13 -9.99 11.87
CA PHE A 161 7.39 -8.57 12.06
C PHE A 161 8.75 -8.35 12.76
N PRO A 162 9.41 -7.22 12.48
CA PRO A 162 10.71 -6.91 13.06
C PRO A 162 10.64 -6.57 14.56
N ASP A 163 9.49 -6.13 15.06
CA ASP A 163 9.29 -5.66 16.43
C ASP A 163 7.86 -5.92 16.94
N GLU A 164 7.70 -5.81 18.27
CA GLU A 164 6.43 -6.04 18.97
C GLU A 164 5.34 -5.08 18.51
N VAL A 165 5.69 -3.81 18.33
CA VAL A 165 4.75 -2.74 18.02
C VAL A 165 4.13 -2.97 16.65
N SER A 166 4.94 -3.38 15.68
CA SER A 166 4.50 -3.73 14.33
C SER A 166 3.57 -4.94 14.33
N ALA A 167 3.87 -5.97 15.13
CA ALA A 167 3.00 -7.14 15.26
C ALA A 167 1.67 -6.82 15.95
N VAL A 168 1.69 -6.01 17.02
CA VAL A 168 0.47 -5.58 17.72
C VAL A 168 -0.41 -4.70 16.84
N ALA A 169 0.18 -3.82 16.02
CA ALA A 169 -0.56 -3.00 15.07
C ALA A 169 -1.28 -3.85 14.00
N ASP A 170 -0.57 -4.79 13.36
CA ASP A 170 -1.20 -5.72 12.40
C ASP A 170 -2.30 -6.56 13.06
N PHE A 171 -2.05 -7.03 14.29
CA PHE A 171 -3.01 -7.79 15.06
C PHE A 171 -4.32 -7.00 15.31
N LEU A 172 -4.22 -5.74 15.73
CA LEU A 172 -5.38 -4.87 15.91
C LEU A 172 -6.13 -4.61 14.61
N ASP A 173 -5.41 -4.36 13.51
CA ASP A 173 -6.03 -4.12 12.20
C ASP A 173 -6.80 -5.36 11.71
N ARG A 174 -6.29 -6.56 11.96
CA ARG A 174 -7.03 -7.81 11.69
C ARG A 174 -8.30 -7.93 12.53
N LEU A 175 -8.22 -7.65 13.83
CA LEU A 175 -9.40 -7.67 14.71
C LEU A 175 -10.45 -6.66 14.27
N ARG A 176 -10.05 -5.43 13.95
CA ARG A 176 -10.95 -4.38 13.41
C ARG A 176 -11.60 -4.82 12.10
N SER A 177 -10.83 -5.44 11.21
CA SER A 177 -11.36 -5.99 9.95
C SER A 177 -12.40 -7.09 10.19
N GLN A 178 -12.14 -8.00 11.13
CA GLN A 178 -13.10 -9.04 11.52
C GLN A 178 -14.35 -8.44 12.19
N HIS A 179 -14.16 -7.46 13.08
CA HIS A 179 -15.25 -6.72 13.73
C HIS A 179 -16.19 -6.11 12.70
N ARG A 180 -15.63 -5.41 11.71
CA ARG A 180 -16.40 -4.76 10.65
C ARG A 180 -17.15 -5.77 9.77
N LYS A 181 -16.54 -6.93 9.48
CA LYS A 181 -17.21 -7.99 8.72
C LYS A 181 -18.42 -8.56 9.48
N LEU A 182 -18.31 -8.74 10.79
CA LEU A 182 -19.42 -9.21 11.62
C LEU A 182 -20.56 -8.19 11.66
N GLU A 183 -20.26 -6.90 11.84
CA GLU A 183 -21.30 -5.84 11.79
C GLU A 183 -22.08 -5.87 10.48
N ILE A 184 -21.39 -5.98 9.34
CA ILE A 184 -22.03 -6.04 8.03
C ILE A 184 -22.92 -7.29 7.92
N GLN A 185 -22.48 -8.44 8.45
CA GLN A 185 -23.27 -9.67 8.44
C GLN A 185 -24.53 -9.56 9.29
N ASP A 186 -24.45 -8.92 10.46
CA ASP A 186 -25.58 -8.68 11.34
C ASP A 186 -26.59 -7.72 10.68
N GLU A 187 -26.12 -6.60 10.10
CA GLU A 187 -26.96 -5.67 9.33
C GLU A 187 -27.70 -6.37 8.17
N LEU A 188 -27.00 -7.26 7.44
CA LEU A 188 -27.59 -8.02 6.35
C LEU A 188 -28.60 -9.07 6.82
N ARG A 189 -28.40 -9.64 8.02
CA ARG A 189 -29.33 -10.60 8.63
C ARG A 189 -30.61 -9.91 9.08
N ASP A 190 -30.49 -8.74 9.69
CA ASP A 190 -31.63 -7.96 10.17
C ASP A 190 -32.50 -7.44 9.02
N ARG A 191 -31.91 -7.06 7.89
CA ARG A 191 -32.66 -6.68 6.67
C ARG A 191 -33.42 -7.82 6.00
N ARG A 192 -33.10 -9.07 6.33
CA ARG A 192 -33.77 -10.27 5.78
C ARG A 192 -34.90 -10.80 6.67
N ARG A 193 -35.07 -10.26 7.88
CA ARG A 193 -36.16 -10.58 8.80
C ARG A 193 -37.31 -9.59 8.63
#